data_AF-A0A142Y8C6-F1
#
_entry.id   AF-A0A142Y8C6-F1
#
_cell.length_a   1.000
_cell.length_b   1.000
_cell.length_c   1.000
_cell.angle_alpha   90.00
_cell.angle_beta   90.00
_cell.angle_gamma   90.00
#
_symmetry.space_group_name_H-M   'P 1'
#
loop_
_entity.id
_entity.type
_entity.pdbx_description
1 polymer ?
#
loop_
_entity_poly.entity_id
_entity_poly.type
_entity_poly.pdbx_seq_one_letter_code
_entity_poly.pdbx_strand_id
1 'polypeptide(L)' 'MKPTKADKTIDEIHEIRFEISDRFGGDVFAIAQDAARRQLESDRPLWRPKTTNKPLQPSGGSSVSPMDTSSPAAG' A
#
# COMPACT_ATOMS: atom_id res chain seq x y z
N MET A 1 -13.83 22.16 5.65
CA MET A 1 -14.60 21.02 5.08
C MET A 1 -14.98 20.09 6.22
N LYS A 2 -16.13 19.41 6.14
CA LYS A 2 -16.48 18.36 7.11
C LYS A 2 -15.84 17.04 6.66
N PRO A 3 -15.21 16.26 7.57
CA PRO A 3 -14.62 14.98 7.21
C PRO A 3 -15.68 14.02 6.70
N THR A 4 -15.35 13.36 5.60
CA THR A 4 -16.19 12.35 4.96
C THR A 4 -16.21 11.06 5.78
N LYS A 5 -17.08 10.12 5.40
CA LYS A 5 -17.06 8.76 5.98
C LYS A 5 -15.72 8.07 5.71
N ALA A 6 -15.15 8.26 4.52
CA ALA A 6 -13.88 7.66 4.16
C ALA A 6 -12.74 8.19 5.04
N ASP A 7 -12.71 9.50 5.28
CA ASP A 7 -11.70 10.13 6.16
C ASP A 7 -11.73 9.50 7.56
N LYS A 8 -12.93 9.33 8.13
CA LYS A 8 -13.09 8.70 9.45
C LYS A 8 -12.60 7.24 9.48
N THR A 9 -12.88 6.46 8.44
CA THR A 9 -12.38 5.07 8.33
C THR A 9 -10.86 5.04 8.19
N ILE A 10 -10.27 6.00 7.48
CA ILE A 10 -8.82 6.11 7.35
C ILE A 10 -8.19 6.47 8.71
N ASP A 11 -8.79 7.40 9.44
CA ASP A 11 -8.33 7.80 10.77
C ASP A 11 -8.35 6.62 11.75
N GLU A 12 -9.42 5.82 11.75
CA GLU A 12 -9.53 4.61 12.57
C GLU A 12 -8.43 3.59 12.21
N ILE A 13 -8.14 3.41 10.92
CA ILE A 13 -7.03 2.54 10.49
C ILE A 13 -5.68 3.07 10.98
N HIS A 14 -5.46 4.38 10.98
CA HIS A 14 -4.23 4.98 11.47
C HIS A 14 -4.09 4.82 12.99
N GLU A 15 -5.17 5.00 13.75
CA GLU A 15 -5.20 4.79 15.20
C GLU A 15 -4.81 3.35 15.54
N ILE A 16 -5.45 2.37 14.90
CA ILE A 16 -5.14 0.94 15.11
C ILE A 16 -3.69 0.64 14.74
N ARG A 17 -3.18 1.20 13.64
CA ARG A 17 -1.76 1.01 13.25
C ARG A 17 -0.82 1.59 14.29
N PHE A 18 -1.14 2.76 14.84
CA PHE A 18 -0.34 3.38 15.88
C PHE A 18 -0.31 2.53 17.16
N GLU A 19 -1.47 2.05 17.62
CA GLU A 19 -1.56 1.16 18.78
C GLU A 19 -0.76 -0.14 18.60
N ILE A 20 -0.81 -0.73 17.40
CA ILE A 20 -0.01 -1.92 17.08
C ILE A 20 1.46 -1.56 17.13
N SER A 21 1.89 -0.49 16.46
CA SER A 21 3.30 -0.08 16.46
C SER A 21 3.81 0.23 17.87
N ASP A 22 3.05 0.93 18.69
CA ASP A 22 3.40 1.28 20.07
C ASP A 22 3.64 0.02 20.92
N ARG A 23 2.72 -0.95 20.85
CA ARG A 23 2.83 -2.24 21.56
C ARG A 23 4.10 -3.04 21.25
N PHE A 24 4.67 -2.86 20.07
CA PHE A 24 5.87 -3.58 19.63
C PHE A 24 7.10 -2.67 19.49
N GLY A 25 7.01 -1.41 19.94
CA GLY A 25 8.10 -0.43 19.79
C GLY A 25 8.51 -0.19 18.33
N GLY A 26 7.59 -0.37 17.39
CA GLY A 26 7.85 -0.28 15.95
C GLY A 26 8.60 -1.48 15.34
N ASP A 27 8.84 -2.57 16.08
CA ASP A 27 9.48 -3.77 15.54
C ASP A 27 8.54 -4.54 14.59
N VAL A 28 8.76 -4.33 13.29
CA VAL A 28 7.98 -4.96 12.22
C VAL A 28 8.13 -6.49 12.22
N PHE A 29 9.30 -7.03 12.60
CA PHE A 29 9.50 -8.48 12.66
C PHE A 29 8.72 -9.09 13.82
N ALA A 30 8.68 -8.43 14.98
CA ALA A 30 7.86 -8.87 16.11
C ALA A 30 6.37 -8.86 15.78
N ILE A 31 5.89 -7.79 15.09
CA ILE A 31 4.51 -7.70 14.61
C ILE A 31 4.18 -8.86 13.66
N ALA A 32 5.07 -9.15 12.70
CA ALA A 32 4.86 -10.22 11.74
C ALA A 32 4.80 -11.61 12.40
N GLN A 33 5.67 -11.86 13.38
CA GLN A 33 5.67 -13.12 14.14
C GLN A 33 4.39 -13.29 14.98
N ASP A 34 3.94 -12.24 15.66
CA ASP A 34 2.68 -12.28 16.40
C ASP A 34 1.48 -12.50 15.48
N ALA A 35 1.44 -11.84 14.32
CA ALA A 35 0.41 -12.06 13.31
C ALA A 35 0.42 -13.50 12.79
N ALA A 36 1.59 -14.08 12.52
CA ALA A 36 1.72 -15.47 12.08
C ALA A 36 1.23 -16.45 13.15
N ARG A 37 1.56 -16.21 14.42
CA ARG A 37 1.08 -17.01 15.56
C ARG A 37 -0.44 -16.97 15.66
N ARG A 38 -1.04 -15.77 15.64
CA ARG A 38 -2.51 -15.61 15.67
C ARG A 38 -3.17 -16.27 14.46
N GLN A 39 -2.55 -16.20 13.28
CA GLN A 39 -3.08 -16.85 12.09
C GLN A 39 -3.10 -18.36 12.25
N LEU A 40 -2.06 -18.96 12.81
CA LEU A 40 -1.98 -20.40 13.08
C LEU A 40 -3.04 -20.85 14.10
N GLU A 41 -3.29 -20.04 15.13
CA GLU A 41 -4.30 -20.30 16.17
C GLU A 41 -5.75 -20.07 15.70
N SER A 42 -5.95 -19.33 14.60
CA SER A 42 -7.29 -18.88 14.20
C SER A 42 -8.17 -19.95 13.57
N ASP A 43 -7.60 -21.10 13.19
CA ASP A 43 -8.21 -22.13 12.34
C ASP A 43 -8.81 -21.57 11.02
N ARG A 44 -8.50 -20.31 10.66
CA ARG A 44 -9.05 -19.66 9.47
C ARG A 44 -8.32 -20.15 8.22
N PRO A 45 -9.05 -20.45 7.14
CA PRO A 45 -8.43 -20.84 5.88
C PRO A 45 -7.58 -19.69 5.34
N LEU A 46 -6.31 -20.00 5.06
CA LEU A 46 -5.43 -19.08 4.33
C LEU A 46 -5.85 -19.05 2.87
N TRP A 47 -6.11 -17.85 2.36
CA TRP A 47 -6.34 -17.67 0.93
C TRP A 47 -5.05 -17.99 0.15
N ARG A 48 -5.10 -19.05 -0.66
CA ARG A 48 -4.02 -19.48 -1.56
C ARG A 48 -4.56 -19.50 -2.99
N PRO A 49 -4.57 -18.37 -3.70
CA PRO A 49 -5.08 -18.34 -5.06
C PRO A 49 -4.26 -19.27 -5.95
N LYS A 50 -4.94 -20.12 -6.72
CA LYS A 50 -4.30 -21.03 -7.69
C LYS A 50 -3.93 -20.32 -9.00
N THR A 51 -4.42 -19.11 -9.22
CA THR A 51 -4.25 -18.37 -10.48
C THR A 51 -3.06 -17.43 -10.38
N THR A 52 -2.04 -17.66 -11.22
CA THR A 52 -1.03 -16.66 -11.53
C THR A 52 -1.75 -15.41 -12.04
N ASN A 53 -1.72 -14.31 -11.28
CA ASN A 53 -2.21 -13.02 -11.75
C ASN A 53 -1.41 -12.68 -13.01
N LYS A 54 -2.05 -12.76 -14.18
CA LYS A 54 -1.40 -12.34 -15.42
C LYS A 54 -1.26 -10.83 -15.32
N PRO A 55 -0.04 -10.26 -15.40
CA PRO A 55 0.11 -8.81 -15.42
C PRO A 55 -0.75 -8.28 -16.57
N LEU A 56 -1.74 -7.43 -16.26
CA LEU A 56 -2.38 -6.62 -17.28
C LEU A 56 -1.26 -5.74 -17.86
N GLN A 57 -0.82 -6.04 -19.09
CA GLN A 57 0.02 -5.11 -19.81
C GLN A 57 -0.76 -3.80 -19.94
N PRO A 58 -0.18 -2.65 -19.58
CA PRO A 58 -0.77 -1.37 -19.92
C PRO A 58 -0.70 -1.22 -21.45
N SER A 59 -1.71 -1.69 -22.16
CA SER A 59 -1.92 -1.35 -23.56
C SER A 59 -2.50 0.06 -23.61
N GLY A 60 -1.63 1.05 -23.71
CA GLY A 60 -2.05 2.45 -23.81
C GLY A 60 -0.84 3.36 -23.88
N GLY A 61 -0.17 3.34 -25.03
CA GLY A 61 0.92 4.25 -25.32
C GLY A 61 0.48 5.71 -25.28
N SER A 62 1.37 6.57 -24.83
CA SER A 62 1.56 7.87 -25.46
C SER A 62 3.05 8.06 -25.64
N SER A 63 3.47 7.95 -26.90
CA SER A 63 4.80 8.34 -27.35
C SER A 63 5.00 9.80 -26.99
N VAL A 64 5.71 10.09 -25.92
CA VAL A 64 6.33 11.42 -25.76
C VAL A 64 7.56 11.41 -26.66
N SER A 65 7.35 11.80 -27.93
CA SER A 65 8.47 12.19 -28.77
C SER A 65 9.18 13.36 -28.07
N PRO A 66 10.50 13.35 -27.89
CA PRO A 66 11.21 14.53 -27.41
C PRO A 66 11.03 15.62 -28.48
N MET A 67 10.18 16.60 -28.18
CA MET A 67 10.07 17.79 -28.99
C MET A 67 11.34 18.61 -28.74
N ASP A 68 12.25 18.56 -29.71
CA ASP A 68 13.32 19.53 -29.84
C ASP A 68 12.73 20.94 -29.75
N THR A 69 13.11 21.67 -28.70
CA THR A 69 12.91 23.12 -28.65
C THR A 69 14.25 23.75 -28.30
N SER A 70 15.01 24.03 -29.35
CA SER A 70 16.15 24.93 -29.33
C SER A 70 15.71 26.34 -28.92
N SER A 71 16.24 26.82 -27.77
CA SER A 71 16.72 28.19 -27.43
C SER A 71 15.76 29.42 -27.52
N PRO A 72 15.96 30.49 -26.72
CA PRO A 72 17.24 31.23 -26.60
C PRO A 72 17.65 31.71 -25.19
N ALA A 73 18.84 32.31 -25.15
CA ALA A 73 19.61 32.81 -24.02
C ALA A 73 18.96 33.96 -23.21
N ALA A 74 19.35 34.07 -21.95
CA ALA A 74 19.31 35.31 -21.18
C ALA A 74 20.40 35.33 -20.10
N GLY A 75 21.26 36.36 -20.12
CA GLY A 75 22.12 36.78 -19.02
C GLY A 75 23.61 36.56 -19.24
#